data_AF-A0AAU0S9U9-F1
#
_entry.id   AF-A0AAU0S9U9-F1
#
_cell.length_a   1.000
_cell.length_b   1.000
_cell.length_c   1.000
_cell.angle_alpha   90.00
_cell.angle_beta   90.00
_cell.angle_gamma   90.00
#
_symmetry.space_group_name_H-M   'P 1'
#
loop_
_entity.id
_entity.type
_entity.pdbx_description
1 polymer ?
#
loop_
_entity_poly.entity_id
_entity_poly.type
_entity_poly.pdbx_seq_one_letter_code
_entity_poly.pdbx_strand_id
1 'polypeptide(L)'
;MTTPELAFRATTEQACAWLTQQTGTPWNLARLLEHQLTPYVWLDYDSAHAALFGDANGGYAAPIFFLDDITHLASGAADVQITMTKDSDKLVVSLPPPGWRRALHELRFQKSDLQRLHKQWQAALAAAAAPVAVSVTETQHGLLRAEVLSVFAGLLKIDLAQALDAGGGIFGDEGARIKASTRKGKKKIEWSPVTLALGFNEVYRVPLGQLSRRFEDQVLLHPWQYAWQRSLDLLGK
;
A
#
# COMPACT_ATOMS: atom_id res chain seq x y z
N MET A 1 29.73 -12.90 11.07
CA MET A 1 29.93 -12.23 9.76
C MET A 1 29.73 -10.75 9.97
N THR A 2 30.73 -9.94 9.62
CA THR A 2 30.74 -8.50 9.84
C THR A 2 29.80 -7.84 8.84
N THR A 3 28.83 -7.04 9.32
CA THR A 3 28.00 -6.22 8.44
C THR A 3 28.89 -5.20 7.74
N PRO A 4 28.99 -5.17 6.40
CA PRO A 4 29.74 -4.15 5.69
C PRO A 4 29.13 -2.81 6.06
N GLU A 5 29.95 -1.94 6.62
CA GLU A 5 29.51 -0.61 7.00
C GLU A 5 29.10 0.14 5.73
N LEU A 6 27.82 0.52 5.64
CA LEU A 6 27.32 1.26 4.50
C LEU A 6 27.84 2.70 4.58
N ALA A 7 28.69 3.07 3.61
CA ALA A 7 29.22 4.41 3.44
C ALA A 7 28.10 5.42 3.20
N PHE A 8 28.32 6.69 3.58
CA PHE A 8 27.35 7.77 3.35
C PHE A 8 27.00 7.93 1.86
N ARG A 9 28.02 7.83 1.00
CA ARG A 9 27.92 7.80 -0.46
C ARG A 9 28.39 6.44 -0.96
N ALA A 10 27.48 5.47 -1.04
CA ALA A 10 27.82 4.10 -1.41
C ALA A 10 28.02 3.97 -2.93
N THR A 11 29.03 3.21 -3.37
CA THR A 11 29.12 2.80 -4.78
C THR A 11 28.02 1.79 -5.12
N THR A 12 27.81 1.52 -6.41
CA THR A 12 26.88 0.48 -6.87
C THR A 12 27.20 -0.88 -6.24
N GLU A 13 28.46 -1.28 -6.20
CA GLU A 13 28.89 -2.56 -5.62
C GLU A 13 28.60 -2.60 -4.11
N GLN A 14 28.90 -1.52 -3.39
CA GLN A 14 28.63 -1.42 -1.95
C GLN A 14 27.14 -1.46 -1.66
N ALA A 15 26.32 -0.74 -2.42
CA ALA A 15 24.87 -0.71 -2.28
C ALA A 15 24.26 -2.10 -2.53
N CYS A 16 24.65 -2.75 -3.63
CA CYS A 16 24.20 -4.10 -3.99
C CYS A 16 24.64 -5.15 -2.96
N ALA A 17 25.90 -5.11 -2.52
CA ALA A 17 26.43 -6.03 -1.51
C ALA A 17 25.68 -5.87 -0.18
N TRP A 18 25.48 -4.62 0.27
CA TRP A 18 24.76 -4.34 1.50
C TRP A 18 23.31 -4.82 1.43
N LEU A 19 22.56 -4.48 0.38
CA LEU A 19 21.16 -4.93 0.22
C LEU A 19 21.06 -6.45 0.06
N THR A 20 22.01 -7.09 -0.63
CA THR A 20 22.06 -8.55 -0.75
C THR A 20 22.17 -9.21 0.62
N GLN A 21 23.06 -8.69 1.47
CA GLN A 21 23.19 -9.19 2.83
C GLN A 21 21.98 -8.91 3.70
N GLN A 22 21.36 -7.73 3.58
CA GLN A 22 20.20 -7.36 4.40
C GLN A 22 18.91 -8.11 4.01
N THR A 23 18.77 -8.47 2.73
CA THR A 23 17.53 -9.08 2.19
C THR A 23 17.64 -10.57 1.93
N GLY A 24 18.86 -11.12 1.86
CA GLY A 24 19.11 -12.51 1.48
C GLY A 24 18.87 -12.81 -0.01
N THR A 25 18.65 -11.79 -0.85
CA THR A 25 18.42 -11.95 -2.30
C THR A 25 19.44 -11.16 -3.10
N PRO A 26 19.84 -11.57 -4.32
CA PRO A 26 20.85 -10.85 -5.09
C PRO A 26 20.33 -9.49 -5.59
N TRP A 27 21.14 -8.45 -5.44
CA TRP A 27 20.88 -7.10 -5.98
C TRP A 27 21.87 -6.72 -7.06
N ASN A 28 21.38 -5.98 -8.06
CA ASN A 28 22.16 -5.39 -9.14
C ASN A 28 21.65 -3.97 -9.42
N LEU A 29 22.35 -3.22 -10.29
CA LEU A 29 21.98 -1.83 -10.61
C LEU A 29 20.55 -1.72 -11.14
N ALA A 30 20.13 -2.57 -12.08
CA ALA A 30 18.78 -2.54 -12.64
C ALA A 30 17.71 -2.65 -11.54
N ARG A 31 17.88 -3.58 -10.60
CA ARG A 31 16.96 -3.77 -9.47
C ARG A 31 16.94 -2.57 -8.52
N LEU A 32 18.07 -1.89 -8.31
CA LEU A 32 18.08 -0.63 -7.55
C LEU A 32 17.21 0.44 -8.22
N LEU A 33 17.30 0.56 -9.54
CA LEU A 33 16.56 1.53 -10.33
C LEU A 33 15.07 1.20 -10.44
N GLU A 34 14.71 -0.08 -10.56
CA GLU A 34 13.31 -0.56 -10.50
C GLU A 34 12.62 -0.15 -9.20
N HIS A 35 13.37 -0.13 -8.10
CA HIS A 35 12.92 0.34 -6.80
C HIS A 35 13.02 1.88 -6.63
N GLN A 36 13.16 2.61 -7.74
CA GLN A 36 13.15 4.09 -7.80
C GLN A 36 14.23 4.76 -6.94
N LEU A 37 15.35 4.08 -6.71
CA LEU A 37 16.53 4.77 -6.17
C LEU A 37 17.06 5.75 -7.21
N THR A 38 17.31 6.99 -6.79
CA THR A 38 17.91 8.02 -7.63
C THR A 38 19.42 8.01 -7.43
N PRO A 39 20.21 7.40 -8.34
CA PRO A 39 21.65 7.52 -8.27
C PRO A 39 22.08 8.95 -8.59
N TYR A 40 23.30 9.29 -8.21
CA TYR A 40 23.92 10.55 -8.59
C TYR A 40 25.39 10.33 -8.90
N VAL A 41 25.97 11.26 -9.65
CA VAL A 41 27.41 11.41 -9.82
C VAL A 41 27.86 12.68 -9.12
N TRP A 42 29.09 12.70 -8.61
CA TRP A 42 29.68 13.95 -8.16
C TRP A 42 30.23 14.68 -9.39
N LEU A 43 29.84 15.93 -9.56
CA LEU A 43 30.39 16.80 -10.59
C LEU A 43 31.26 17.84 -9.91
N ASP A 44 32.54 17.82 -10.25
CA ASP A 44 33.47 18.87 -9.84
C ASP A 44 33.17 20.17 -10.59
N TYR A 45 33.49 21.30 -9.94
CA TYR A 45 33.27 22.61 -10.51
C TYR A 45 33.96 22.75 -11.87
N ASP A 46 33.21 23.19 -12.87
CA ASP A 46 33.71 23.51 -14.21
C ASP A 46 33.36 24.94 -14.58
N SER A 47 34.39 25.76 -14.76
CA SER A 47 34.24 27.16 -15.17
C SER A 47 33.52 27.35 -16.52
N ALA A 48 33.59 26.36 -17.43
CA ALA A 48 32.86 26.41 -18.70
C ALA A 48 31.34 26.24 -18.51
N HIS A 49 30.92 25.70 -17.36
CA HIS A 49 29.52 25.44 -17.03
C HIS A 49 29.13 26.04 -15.68
N ALA A 50 29.71 27.20 -15.31
CA ALA A 50 29.55 27.82 -13.99
C ALA A 50 28.08 28.00 -13.55
N ALA A 51 27.16 28.23 -14.49
CA ALA A 51 25.73 28.35 -14.21
C ALA A 51 25.11 27.09 -13.55
N LEU A 52 25.65 25.89 -13.80
CA LEU A 52 25.19 24.64 -13.17
C LEU A 52 25.63 24.49 -11.72
N PHE A 53 26.62 25.28 -11.29
CA PHE A 53 27.22 25.17 -9.97
C PHE A 53 26.72 26.26 -9.01
N GLY A 54 26.09 27.33 -9.50
CA GLY A 54 25.62 28.43 -8.64
C GLY A 54 26.74 28.91 -7.71
N ASP A 55 26.48 28.90 -6.40
CA ASP A 55 27.47 29.24 -5.36
C ASP A 55 28.34 28.04 -4.89
N ALA A 56 28.21 26.87 -5.51
CA ALA A 56 28.92 25.65 -5.14
C ALA A 56 30.39 25.66 -5.63
N ASN A 57 31.30 26.07 -4.76
CA ASN A 57 32.72 26.24 -5.08
C ASN A 57 33.53 24.94 -5.28
N GLY A 58 32.97 23.77 -4.97
CA GLY A 58 33.69 22.48 -5.00
C GLY A 58 33.01 21.38 -5.83
N GLY A 59 31.90 21.70 -6.49
CA GLY A 59 31.06 20.70 -7.15
C GLY A 59 29.81 20.32 -6.38
N TYR A 60 28.99 19.46 -6.97
CA TYR A 60 27.73 19.01 -6.38
C TYR A 60 27.36 17.58 -6.79
N ALA A 61 26.43 16.99 -6.05
CA ALA A 61 25.83 15.70 -6.39
C ALA A 61 24.73 15.89 -7.44
N ALA A 62 25.03 15.52 -8.68
CA ALA A 62 24.12 15.63 -9.82
C ALA A 62 23.25 14.38 -9.92
N PRO A 63 21.94 14.48 -9.62
CA PRO A 63 21.05 13.33 -9.66
C PRO A 63 20.78 12.90 -11.10
N ILE A 64 20.70 11.60 -11.31
CA ILE A 64 20.22 11.00 -12.54
C ILE A 64 18.78 10.58 -12.24
N PHE A 65 17.83 11.32 -12.82
CA PHE A 65 16.41 11.11 -12.56
C PHE A 65 15.57 11.09 -13.84
N PHE A 66 16.16 11.46 -14.98
CA PHE A 66 15.46 11.45 -16.25
C PHE A 66 15.24 10.00 -16.72
N LEU A 67 14.03 9.71 -17.20
CA LEU A 67 13.59 8.35 -17.47
C LEU A 67 14.45 7.67 -18.53
N ASP A 68 14.85 8.40 -19.58
CA ASP A 68 15.66 7.83 -20.66
C ASP A 68 17.07 7.47 -20.16
N ASP A 69 17.69 8.35 -19.36
CA ASP A 69 19.00 8.11 -18.74
C ASP A 69 18.94 6.91 -17.77
N ILE A 70 17.85 6.79 -16.99
CA ILE A 70 17.61 5.66 -16.09
C ILE A 70 17.39 4.37 -16.86
N THR A 71 16.62 4.42 -17.96
CA THR A 71 16.36 3.26 -18.83
C THR A 71 17.65 2.78 -19.48
N HIS A 72 18.50 3.72 -19.93
CA HIS A 72 19.82 3.41 -20.45
C HIS A 72 20.68 2.67 -19.41
N LEU A 73 20.75 3.18 -18.18
CA LEU A 73 21.47 2.51 -17.09
C LEU A 73 20.89 1.14 -16.76
N ALA A 74 19.57 1.01 -16.68
CA ALA A 74 18.88 -0.23 -16.36
C ALA A 74 19.09 -1.32 -17.44
N SER A 75 19.32 -0.91 -18.70
CA SER A 75 19.61 -1.82 -19.81
C SER A 75 21.02 -2.47 -19.74
N GLY A 76 21.85 -2.07 -18.77
CA GLY A 76 23.22 -2.58 -18.63
C GLY A 76 24.23 -1.81 -19.47
N ALA A 77 24.00 -0.51 -19.73
CA ALA A 77 24.95 0.37 -20.39
C ALA A 77 26.33 0.35 -19.72
N ALA A 78 27.39 0.56 -20.50
CA ALA A 78 28.77 0.55 -20.03
C ALA A 78 29.19 1.85 -19.32
N ASP A 79 28.45 2.93 -19.55
CA ASP A 79 28.67 4.26 -19.01
C ASP A 79 27.36 4.92 -18.56
N VAL A 80 27.51 6.00 -17.82
CA VAL A 80 26.41 6.83 -17.34
C VAL A 80 26.23 7.98 -18.32
N GLN A 81 25.12 8.00 -19.04
CA GLN A 81 24.70 9.14 -19.84
C GLN A 81 23.79 10.06 -19.01
N ILE A 82 24.09 11.35 -19.02
CA ILE A 82 23.30 12.38 -18.33
C ILE A 82 22.90 13.40 -19.39
N THR A 83 21.64 13.39 -19.76
CA THR A 83 21.06 14.36 -20.70
C THR A 83 20.30 15.45 -19.97
N MET A 84 19.77 15.14 -18.78
CA MET A 84 19.08 16.09 -17.93
C MET A 84 19.40 15.82 -16.46
N THR A 85 19.75 16.88 -15.72
CA THR A 85 20.06 16.79 -14.29
C THR A 85 19.45 17.97 -13.53
N LYS A 86 19.72 18.03 -12.23
CA LYS A 86 19.43 19.20 -11.43
C LYS A 86 20.72 19.90 -11.07
N ASP A 87 20.77 21.22 -11.19
CA ASP A 87 21.92 22.02 -10.77
C ASP A 87 22.10 22.02 -9.23
N SER A 88 23.08 22.80 -8.74
CA SER A 88 23.32 23.00 -7.31
C SER A 88 22.07 23.40 -6.55
N ASP A 89 21.24 24.26 -7.16
CA ASP A 89 20.04 24.89 -6.60
C ASP A 89 18.78 24.04 -6.78
N LYS A 90 18.95 22.83 -7.32
CA LYS A 90 17.89 21.83 -7.56
C LYS A 90 16.92 22.18 -8.69
N LEU A 91 17.27 23.15 -9.54
CA LEU A 91 16.54 23.45 -10.76
C LEU A 91 16.89 22.43 -11.83
N VAL A 92 15.89 22.03 -12.61
CA VAL A 92 16.08 21.07 -13.70
C VAL A 92 16.77 21.77 -14.86
N VAL A 93 17.87 21.19 -15.33
CA VAL A 93 18.65 21.70 -16.45
C VAL A 93 18.91 20.58 -17.46
N SER A 94 18.59 20.85 -18.72
CA SER A 94 18.97 19.99 -19.84
C SER A 94 20.39 20.32 -20.28
N LEU A 95 21.21 19.27 -20.43
CA LEU A 95 22.59 19.40 -20.89
C LEU A 95 22.62 19.44 -22.44
N PRO A 96 23.53 20.21 -23.04
CA PRO A 96 23.65 20.26 -24.50
C PRO A 96 24.00 18.87 -25.06
N PRO A 97 23.45 18.47 -26.23
CA PRO A 97 23.75 17.17 -26.83
C PRO A 97 25.26 16.96 -27.05
N PRO A 98 25.80 15.75 -26.81
CA PRO A 98 25.11 14.49 -26.50
C PRO A 98 24.78 14.29 -24.99
N GLY A 99 24.91 15.32 -24.17
CA GLY A 99 24.90 15.23 -22.71
C GLY A 99 26.29 14.92 -22.16
N TRP A 100 26.36 14.65 -20.86
CA TRP A 100 27.59 14.26 -20.19
C TRP A 100 27.70 12.75 -20.03
N ARG A 101 28.94 12.27 -20.03
CA ARG A 101 29.28 10.86 -19.78
C ARG A 101 30.14 10.73 -18.53
N ARG A 102 29.84 9.73 -17.71
CA ARG A 102 30.62 9.35 -16.53
C ARG A 102 30.80 7.84 -16.49
N ALA A 103 31.85 7.38 -15.82
CA ALA A 103 32.04 5.94 -15.66
C ALA A 103 31.03 5.36 -14.65
N LEU A 104 30.59 4.11 -14.85
CA LEU A 104 29.63 3.47 -13.93
C LEU A 104 30.10 3.43 -12.48
N HIS A 105 31.41 3.28 -12.24
CA HIS A 105 31.98 3.22 -10.90
C HIS A 105 31.95 4.58 -10.19
N GLU A 106 31.56 5.67 -10.87
CA GLU A 106 31.33 6.99 -10.28
C GLU A 106 29.92 7.15 -9.71
N LEU A 107 28.99 6.24 -10.03
CA LEU A 107 27.63 6.24 -9.48
C LEU A 107 27.67 6.10 -7.96
N ARG A 108 26.88 6.92 -7.30
CA ARG A 108 26.71 6.90 -5.86
C ARG A 108 25.24 6.83 -5.49
N PHE A 109 24.97 6.19 -4.36
CA PHE A 109 23.67 6.11 -3.71
C PHE A 109 23.76 6.68 -2.31
N GLN A 110 22.74 7.43 -1.89
CA GLN A 110 22.69 7.94 -0.53
C GLN A 110 22.36 6.80 0.45
N LYS A 111 23.11 6.73 1.56
CA LYS A 111 22.87 5.78 2.64
C LYS A 111 21.42 5.81 3.13
N SER A 112 20.84 6.99 3.28
CA SER A 112 19.46 7.17 3.73
C SER A 112 18.43 6.54 2.79
N ASP A 113 18.67 6.61 1.48
CA ASP A 113 17.77 6.05 0.48
C ASP A 113 17.82 4.53 0.47
N LEU A 114 19.03 3.95 0.59
CA LEU A 114 19.22 2.50 0.72
C LEU A 114 18.58 1.96 2.00
N GLN A 115 18.74 2.67 3.12
CA GLN A 115 18.09 2.31 4.39
C GLN A 115 16.57 2.42 4.30
N ARG A 116 16.03 3.45 3.61
CA ARG A 116 14.60 3.59 3.36
C ARG A 116 14.07 2.42 2.54
N LEU A 117 14.75 2.06 1.45
CA LEU A 117 14.39 0.92 0.62
C LEU A 117 14.39 -0.38 1.43
N HIS A 118 15.41 -0.61 2.25
CA HIS A 118 15.47 -1.79 3.11
C HIS A 118 14.29 -1.86 4.09
N LYS A 119 13.92 -0.75 4.73
CA LYS A 119 12.73 -0.68 5.60
C LYS A 119 11.44 -0.98 4.83
N GLN A 120 11.29 -0.43 3.63
CA GLN A 120 10.13 -0.71 2.76
C GLN A 120 10.07 -2.19 2.36
N TRP A 121 11.22 -2.78 2.03
CA TRP A 121 11.33 -4.21 1.73
C TRP A 121 10.91 -5.08 2.92
N GLN A 122 11.40 -4.78 4.12
CA GLN A 122 11.00 -5.48 5.35
C GLN A 122 9.50 -5.35 5.62
N ALA A 123 8.94 -4.15 5.45
CA ALA A 123 7.51 -3.92 5.61
C ALA A 123 6.68 -4.72 4.58
N ALA A 124 7.14 -4.78 3.32
CA ALA A 124 6.49 -5.57 2.28
C ALA A 124 6.56 -7.07 2.57
N LEU A 125 7.71 -7.58 3.03
CA LEU A 125 7.84 -8.97 3.48
C LEU A 125 6.94 -9.27 4.67
N ALA A 126 6.87 -8.38 5.66
CA ALA A 126 5.99 -8.55 6.81
C ALA A 126 4.51 -8.50 6.42
N ALA A 127 4.12 -7.64 5.48
CA ALA A 127 2.76 -7.59 4.94
C ALA A 127 2.41 -8.84 4.12
N ALA A 128 3.38 -9.42 3.40
CA ALA A 128 3.19 -10.66 2.64
C ALA A 128 3.20 -11.92 3.53
N ALA A 129 3.93 -11.89 4.65
CA ALA A 129 4.03 -12.98 5.63
C ALA A 129 2.96 -12.89 6.73
N ALA A 130 2.33 -11.73 6.92
CA ALA A 130 1.13 -11.64 7.71
C ALA A 130 0.09 -12.56 7.05
N PRO A 131 -0.58 -13.47 7.80
CA PRO A 131 -1.80 -14.06 7.30
C PRO A 131 -2.66 -12.88 6.85
N VAL A 132 -3.27 -12.97 5.66
CA VAL A 132 -4.13 -11.92 5.11
C VAL A 132 -5.12 -11.51 6.19
N ALA A 133 -4.75 -10.52 6.98
CA ALA A 133 -5.63 -9.79 7.85
C ALA A 133 -6.36 -8.95 6.82
N VAL A 134 -7.39 -9.57 6.26
CA VAL A 134 -8.34 -8.93 5.38
C VAL A 134 -8.63 -7.60 6.04
N SER A 135 -8.10 -6.54 5.44
CA SER A 135 -8.55 -5.20 5.69
C SER A 135 -10.01 -5.24 5.27
N VAL A 136 -10.87 -5.53 6.26
CA VAL A 136 -12.28 -5.21 6.17
C VAL A 136 -12.24 -3.74 5.81
N THR A 137 -12.63 -3.45 4.57
CA THR A 137 -12.80 -2.09 4.13
C THR A 137 -13.85 -1.51 5.08
N GLU A 138 -13.36 -0.78 6.08
CA GLU A 138 -14.10 -0.32 7.24
C GLU A 138 -14.94 0.89 6.83
N THR A 139 -15.74 0.75 5.79
CA THR A 139 -16.80 1.70 5.40
C THR A 139 -17.84 1.05 4.51
N GLN A 140 -18.32 -0.16 4.84
CA GLN A 140 -19.66 -0.54 4.41
C GLN A 140 -20.64 0.04 5.44
N HIS A 141 -21.36 1.10 5.06
CA HIS A 141 -22.51 1.58 5.82
C HIS A 141 -23.47 0.40 6.06
N GLY A 142 -23.91 0.21 7.29
CA GLY A 142 -24.83 -0.89 7.62
C GLY A 142 -26.21 -0.64 7.04
N LEU A 143 -27.07 -1.66 7.08
CA LEU A 143 -28.47 -1.53 6.68
C LEU A 143 -29.24 -0.71 7.72
N LEU A 144 -30.12 0.16 7.26
CA LEU A 144 -31.12 0.84 8.07
C LEU A 144 -32.31 -0.08 8.37
N ARG A 145 -33.14 0.29 9.35
CA ARG A 145 -34.28 -0.52 9.82
C ARG A 145 -35.20 -0.98 8.68
N ALA A 146 -35.55 -0.07 7.78
CA ALA A 146 -36.44 -0.38 6.66
C ALA A 146 -35.81 -1.41 5.70
N GLU A 147 -34.50 -1.32 5.48
CA GLU A 147 -33.74 -2.23 4.61
C GLU A 147 -33.64 -3.61 5.24
N VAL A 148 -33.34 -3.69 6.55
CA VAL A 148 -33.34 -4.96 7.31
C VAL A 148 -34.70 -5.65 7.21
N LEU A 149 -35.79 -4.92 7.43
CA LEU A 149 -37.14 -5.47 7.34
C LEU A 149 -37.49 -5.93 5.91
N SER A 150 -37.11 -5.16 4.88
CA SER A 150 -37.36 -5.55 3.49
C SER A 150 -36.64 -6.85 3.09
N VAL A 151 -35.49 -7.12 3.70
CA VAL A 151 -34.63 -8.25 3.34
C VAL A 151 -34.94 -9.49 4.18
N PHE A 152 -35.16 -9.33 5.50
CA PHE A 152 -35.17 -10.44 6.45
C PHE A 152 -36.52 -10.71 7.14
N ALA A 153 -37.50 -9.79 7.08
CA ALA A 153 -38.75 -9.95 7.86
C ALA A 153 -39.50 -11.25 7.55
N GLY A 154 -39.47 -11.72 6.30
CA GLY A 154 -40.15 -12.95 5.88
C GLY A 154 -39.42 -14.26 6.24
N LEU A 155 -38.26 -14.19 6.90
CA LEU A 155 -37.46 -15.38 7.26
C LEU A 155 -37.70 -15.85 8.70
N LEU A 156 -38.22 -14.97 9.56
CA LEU A 156 -38.34 -15.22 10.98
C LEU A 156 -39.81 -15.45 11.34
N LYS A 157 -40.03 -16.27 12.38
CA LYS A 157 -41.35 -16.50 12.97
C LYS A 157 -41.70 -15.48 14.06
N ILE A 158 -40.88 -14.44 14.21
CA ILE A 158 -41.04 -13.37 15.20
C ILE A 158 -41.34 -12.04 14.51
N ASP A 159 -41.87 -11.10 15.26
CA ASP A 159 -41.94 -9.71 14.81
C ASP A 159 -40.53 -9.10 14.84
N LEU A 160 -39.87 -9.12 13.67
CA LEU A 160 -38.53 -8.54 13.51
C LEU A 160 -38.53 -7.03 13.77
N ALA A 161 -39.62 -6.32 13.48
CA ALA A 161 -39.70 -4.88 13.72
C ALA A 161 -39.67 -4.60 15.23
N GLN A 162 -40.48 -5.34 16.00
CA GLN A 162 -40.47 -5.27 17.46
C GLN A 162 -39.12 -5.71 18.05
N ALA A 163 -38.49 -6.75 17.50
CA ALA A 163 -37.19 -7.23 17.98
C ALA A 163 -36.05 -6.22 17.75
N LEU A 164 -36.08 -5.48 16.63
CA LEU A 164 -35.13 -4.40 16.37
C LEU A 164 -35.32 -3.20 17.32
N ASP A 165 -36.58 -2.91 17.70
CA ASP A 165 -36.94 -1.78 18.56
C ASP A 165 -36.72 -2.06 20.06
N ALA A 166 -36.95 -3.31 20.50
CA ALA A 166 -36.77 -3.73 21.88
C ALA A 166 -35.31 -3.64 22.34
N GLY A 167 -34.36 -3.63 21.41
CA GLY A 167 -32.92 -3.57 21.67
C GLY A 167 -32.38 -4.70 22.53
N GLY A 168 -33.19 -5.70 22.87
CA GLY A 168 -32.83 -6.77 23.77
C GLY A 168 -32.00 -7.82 23.05
N GLY A 169 -30.71 -7.88 23.38
CA GLY A 169 -29.86 -9.04 23.70
C GLY A 169 -29.86 -10.31 22.83
N ILE A 170 -30.71 -10.44 21.82
CA ILE A 170 -30.81 -11.63 20.96
C ILE A 170 -29.85 -11.53 19.76
N PHE A 171 -29.47 -10.30 19.43
CA PHE A 171 -28.44 -9.97 18.45
C PHE A 171 -27.30 -9.37 19.28
N GLY A 172 -26.25 -10.14 19.59
CA GLY A 172 -25.18 -9.75 20.52
C GLY A 172 -24.92 -8.24 20.48
N ASP A 173 -25.28 -7.55 21.55
CA ASP A 173 -25.70 -6.13 21.57
C ASP A 173 -24.56 -5.13 21.21
N GLU A 174 -23.34 -5.65 21.02
CA GLU A 174 -22.14 -4.92 20.55
C GLU A 174 -21.67 -5.32 19.13
N GLY A 175 -22.13 -6.44 18.57
CA GLY A 175 -21.50 -7.07 17.38
C GLY A 175 -22.14 -6.75 16.03
N ALA A 176 -23.45 -6.48 15.98
CA ALA A 176 -24.16 -6.22 14.73
C ALA A 176 -24.42 -4.73 14.47
N ARG A 177 -24.43 -3.88 15.49
CA ARG A 177 -24.66 -2.44 15.31
C ARG A 177 -23.35 -1.77 14.92
N ILE A 178 -23.26 -1.25 13.70
CA ILE A 178 -21.97 -0.77 13.16
C ILE A 178 -21.65 0.66 13.60
N LYS A 179 -22.66 1.49 13.89
CA LYS A 179 -22.54 2.81 14.57
C LYS A 179 -23.93 3.44 14.71
N ALA A 180 -24.17 4.17 15.80
CA ALA A 180 -25.20 5.20 15.89
C ALA A 180 -24.53 6.56 15.68
N SER A 181 -24.50 7.07 14.45
CA SER A 181 -23.89 8.39 14.22
C SER A 181 -24.70 9.48 14.93
N THR A 182 -24.05 10.19 15.86
CA THR A 182 -24.53 11.49 16.36
C THR A 182 -23.45 12.55 16.21
N ARG A 183 -23.36 13.12 15.01
CA ARG A 183 -23.06 14.55 14.85
C ARG A 183 -24.30 15.22 14.25
N LYS A 184 -25.11 15.82 15.14
CA LYS A 184 -26.27 16.68 14.83
C LYS A 184 -27.37 16.04 13.96
N GLY A 185 -28.33 15.35 14.61
CA GLY A 185 -29.65 15.04 14.05
C GLY A 185 -29.99 13.55 14.06
N LYS A 186 -31.09 13.19 14.74
CA LYS A 186 -31.78 11.88 14.84
C LYS A 186 -30.87 10.63 14.70
N LYS A 187 -30.68 9.91 15.82
CA LYS A 187 -29.97 8.60 15.90
C LYS A 187 -30.42 7.67 14.77
N LYS A 188 -29.64 7.55 13.70
CA LYS A 188 -29.81 6.49 12.70
C LYS A 188 -28.98 5.30 13.17
N ILE A 189 -29.67 4.19 13.45
CA ILE A 189 -29.05 2.92 13.84
C ILE A 189 -28.86 2.13 12.55
N GLU A 190 -27.63 1.66 12.35
CA GLU A 190 -27.23 0.82 11.22
C GLU A 190 -26.85 -0.57 11.73
N TRP A 191 -27.26 -1.61 10.98
CA TRP A 191 -27.01 -3.00 11.30
C TRP A 191 -26.17 -3.71 10.23
N SER A 192 -25.23 -4.54 10.67
CA SER A 192 -24.49 -5.51 9.86
C SER A 192 -25.44 -6.62 9.40
N PRO A 193 -25.71 -6.76 8.10
CA PRO A 193 -26.57 -7.83 7.61
C PRO A 193 -25.94 -9.22 7.83
N VAL A 194 -24.61 -9.33 7.80
CA VAL A 194 -23.89 -10.61 8.04
C VAL A 194 -24.08 -11.05 9.48
N THR A 195 -23.84 -10.16 10.44
CA THR A 195 -23.99 -10.49 11.86
C THR A 195 -25.44 -10.81 12.20
N LEU A 196 -26.40 -10.07 11.62
CA LEU A 196 -27.83 -10.38 11.78
C LEU A 196 -28.16 -11.78 11.23
N ALA A 197 -27.72 -12.10 10.01
CA ALA A 197 -27.98 -13.40 9.39
C ALA A 197 -27.41 -14.57 10.21
N LEU A 198 -26.19 -14.44 10.74
CA LEU A 198 -25.59 -15.44 11.63
C LEU A 198 -26.42 -15.60 12.92
N GLY A 199 -26.83 -14.49 13.55
CA GLY A 199 -27.72 -14.53 14.71
C GLY A 199 -29.07 -15.19 14.41
N PHE A 200 -29.62 -14.98 13.22
CA PHE A 200 -30.85 -15.66 12.77
C PHE A 200 -30.66 -17.18 12.64
N ASN A 201 -29.50 -17.63 12.18
CA ASN A 201 -29.18 -19.05 12.13
C ASN A 201 -29.00 -19.67 13.53
N GLU A 202 -28.31 -18.97 14.42
CA GLU A 202 -28.00 -19.47 15.75
C GLU A 202 -29.24 -19.54 16.66
N VAL A 203 -29.97 -18.44 16.77
CA VAL A 203 -31.08 -18.30 17.73
C VAL A 203 -32.39 -18.80 17.14
N TYR A 204 -32.69 -18.42 15.90
CA TYR A 204 -33.97 -18.71 15.26
C TYR A 204 -33.92 -19.90 14.30
N ARG A 205 -32.76 -20.56 14.19
CA ARG A 205 -32.55 -21.76 13.35
C ARG A 205 -32.91 -21.55 11.89
N VAL A 206 -32.79 -20.33 11.37
CA VAL A 206 -32.96 -20.05 9.94
C VAL A 206 -31.85 -20.78 9.17
N PRO A 207 -32.15 -21.67 8.21
CA PRO A 207 -31.13 -22.44 7.52
C PRO A 207 -30.11 -21.56 6.77
N LEU A 208 -28.81 -21.88 6.88
CA LEU A 208 -27.74 -21.13 6.20
C LEU A 208 -27.96 -21.05 4.69
N GLY A 209 -28.42 -22.13 4.05
CA GLY A 209 -28.72 -22.10 2.60
C GLY A 209 -29.81 -21.10 2.23
N GLN A 210 -30.79 -20.85 3.11
CA GLN A 210 -31.82 -19.83 2.89
C GLN A 210 -31.24 -18.42 3.06
N LEU A 211 -30.32 -18.24 4.00
CA LEU A 211 -29.63 -16.96 4.21
C LEU A 211 -28.65 -16.68 3.05
N SER A 212 -27.89 -17.67 2.57
CA SER A 212 -27.01 -17.52 1.41
C SER A 212 -27.76 -17.06 0.17
N ARG A 213 -28.91 -17.67 -0.12
CA ARG A 213 -29.77 -17.21 -1.22
C ARG A 213 -30.20 -15.77 -1.07
N ARG A 214 -30.42 -15.26 0.17
CA ARG A 214 -30.73 -13.84 0.36
C ARG A 214 -29.55 -12.95 0.00
N PHE A 215 -28.32 -13.31 0.36
CA PHE A 215 -27.12 -12.55 -0.03
C PHE A 215 -26.86 -12.59 -1.54
N GLU A 216 -27.34 -13.62 -2.24
CA GLU A 216 -27.29 -13.74 -3.71
C GLU A 216 -28.41 -12.97 -4.41
N ASP A 217 -29.64 -13.05 -3.91
CA ASP A 217 -30.83 -12.50 -4.60
C ASP A 217 -31.06 -11.00 -4.34
N GLN A 218 -30.59 -10.49 -3.19
CA GLN A 218 -30.91 -9.13 -2.75
C GLN A 218 -29.79 -8.15 -3.11
N VAL A 219 -30.12 -7.17 -3.96
CA VAL A 219 -29.16 -6.15 -4.41
C VAL A 219 -28.53 -5.38 -3.24
N LEU A 220 -29.31 -5.13 -2.18
CA LEU A 220 -28.84 -4.47 -0.96
C LEU A 220 -27.76 -5.27 -0.20
N LEU A 221 -27.68 -6.58 -0.44
CA LEU A 221 -26.74 -7.48 0.22
C LEU A 221 -25.51 -7.82 -0.63
N HIS A 222 -25.49 -7.51 -1.93
CA HIS A 222 -24.32 -7.77 -2.78
C HIS A 222 -23.00 -7.21 -2.21
N PRO A 223 -22.95 -5.98 -1.66
CA PRO A 223 -21.71 -5.48 -1.05
C PRO A 223 -21.18 -6.38 0.07
N TRP A 224 -22.08 -7.09 0.75
CA TRP A 224 -21.80 -7.94 1.90
C TRP A 224 -21.58 -9.41 1.53
N GLN A 225 -21.74 -9.79 0.26
CA GLN A 225 -21.66 -11.18 -0.18
C GLN A 225 -20.29 -11.81 0.13
N TYR A 226 -19.21 -11.05 -0.08
CA TYR A 226 -17.85 -11.50 0.28
C TYR A 226 -17.70 -11.75 1.79
N ALA A 227 -18.22 -10.86 2.63
CA ALA A 227 -18.17 -11.00 4.08
C ALA A 227 -19.03 -12.17 4.57
N TRP A 228 -20.18 -12.41 3.93
CA TRP A 228 -21.02 -13.57 4.18
C TRP A 228 -20.33 -14.89 3.83
N GLN A 229 -19.76 -15.01 2.61
CA GLN A 229 -19.07 -16.23 2.18
C GLN A 229 -17.90 -16.56 3.10
N ARG A 230 -17.09 -15.56 3.45
CA ARG A 230 -15.99 -15.77 4.41
C ARG A 230 -16.47 -16.25 5.77
N SER A 231 -17.63 -15.79 6.23
CA SER A 231 -18.21 -16.26 7.49
C SER A 231 -18.64 -17.72 7.43
N LEU A 232 -19.15 -18.17 6.28
CA LEU A 232 -19.45 -19.59 6.04
C LEU A 232 -18.19 -20.45 6.01
N ASP A 233 -17.15 -19.99 5.29
CA ASP A 233 -15.87 -20.69 5.22
C ASP A 233 -15.26 -20.89 6.62
N LEU A 234 -15.34 -19.86 7.47
CA LEU A 234 -14.88 -19.92 8.87
C LEU A 234 -15.69 -20.91 9.73
N LEU A 235 -16.96 -21.13 9.40
CA LEU A 235 -17.83 -22.11 10.05
C LEU A 235 -17.66 -23.53 9.46
N GLY A 236 -16.82 -23.70 8.43
CA GLY A 236 -16.63 -24.95 7.70
C GLY A 236 -17.87 -25.37 6.91
N LYS A 237 -18.59 -24.40 6.34
CA LYS A 237 -19.86 -24.59 5.63
C LYS A 237 -19.79 -24.19 4.17
#